data_AF-W4F3I2-F1
#
_entry.id   AF-W4F3I2-F1
#
_cell.length_a   1.000
_cell.length_b   1.000
_cell.length_c   1.000
_cell.angle_alpha   90.00
_cell.angle_beta   90.00
_cell.angle_gamma   90.00
#
_symmetry.space_group_name_H-M   'P 1'
#
loop_
_entity.id
_entity.type
_entity.pdbx_description
1 polymer ?
#
loop_
_entity_poly.entity_id
_entity_poly.type
_entity_poly.pdbx_seq_one_letter_code
_entity_poly.pdbx_strand_id
1 'polypeptide(L)'
;MSEKKKINRIKPNKCCPPVKYTALNSCCCPPDDPPCLSLCDCCVSPLQSVLQQLVGETVILATIADAPNQQPLFFLYTIDEVNDFLVTVTGVEGTFVVNISDVLGVGFLPPGPLINLLPPACSGCECDCRERPIRQLLNALIGSTVNLLASNGSIAVGFNVEQTGLGIVLGTSPINSDLVRFAISTCKITAVQTN
;
A
#
# COMPACT_ATOMS: atom_id res chain seq x y z
N MET A 1 13.55 3.98 30.44
CA MET A 1 14.53 3.47 29.45
C MET A 1 13.75 2.75 28.37
N SER A 2 13.57 3.37 27.20
CA SER A 2 12.86 2.73 26.07
C SER A 2 13.89 1.93 25.27
N GLU A 3 13.73 0.61 25.21
CA GLU A 3 14.57 -0.26 24.40
C GLU A 3 14.37 0.08 22.91
N LYS A 4 15.39 0.67 22.28
CA LYS A 4 15.39 0.90 20.84
C LYS A 4 15.44 -0.44 20.13
N LYS A 5 14.31 -0.91 19.61
CA LYS A 5 14.20 -2.12 18.77
C LYS A 5 15.12 -1.93 17.55
N LYS A 6 16.25 -2.65 17.51
CA LYS A 6 17.27 -2.53 16.46
C LYS A 6 16.69 -3.05 15.15
N ILE A 7 16.42 -2.16 14.19
CA ILE A 7 15.90 -2.52 12.87
C ILE A 7 17.02 -3.24 12.10
N ASN A 8 16.87 -4.55 11.88
CA ASN A 8 17.75 -5.31 11.01
C ASN A 8 17.51 -4.89 9.56
N ARG A 9 18.45 -4.13 8.99
CA ARG A 9 18.38 -3.70 7.59
C ARG A 9 18.56 -4.92 6.67
N ILE A 10 17.60 -5.12 5.78
CA ILE A 10 17.63 -6.16 4.76
C ILE A 10 18.80 -5.88 3.81
N LYS A 11 19.62 -6.90 3.53
CA LYS A 11 20.63 -6.82 2.47
C LYS A 11 19.90 -6.86 1.12
N PRO A 12 20.17 -5.94 0.18
CA PRO A 12 19.50 -5.91 -1.12
C PRO A 12 19.67 -7.24 -1.83
N ASN A 13 18.56 -7.79 -2.34
CA ASN A 13 18.50 -9.05 -3.06
C ASN A 13 18.42 -8.83 -4.59
N LYS A 14 18.69 -9.90 -5.33
CA LYS A 14 19.11 -9.89 -6.75
C LYS A 14 18.11 -9.34 -7.77
N CYS A 15 16.87 -9.02 -7.42
CA CYS A 15 15.94 -8.39 -8.36
C CYS A 15 16.11 -6.87 -8.43
N CYS A 16 16.94 -6.27 -7.57
CA CYS A 16 17.24 -4.83 -7.60
C CYS A 16 18.76 -4.61 -7.51
N PRO A 17 19.46 -4.62 -8.65
CA PRO A 17 20.91 -4.51 -8.64
C PRO A 17 21.35 -3.09 -8.26
N PRO A 18 22.34 -2.93 -7.38
CA PRO A 18 23.21 -1.76 -7.44
C PRO A 18 24.05 -1.84 -8.71
N VAL A 19 24.34 -0.68 -9.29
CA VAL A 19 25.09 -0.51 -10.54
C VAL A 19 26.42 -1.30 -10.51
N LYS A 20 26.62 -2.11 -11.57
CA LYS A 20 27.79 -2.90 -12.02
C LYS A 20 27.89 -4.38 -11.60
N TYR A 21 27.58 -5.20 -12.60
CA TYR A 21 28.18 -6.46 -13.08
C TYR A 21 28.73 -7.53 -12.11
N THR A 22 28.31 -8.76 -12.46
CA THR A 22 28.93 -10.09 -12.31
C THR A 22 28.60 -10.97 -11.10
N ALA A 23 28.30 -12.23 -11.47
CA ALA A 23 28.18 -13.49 -10.73
C ALA A 23 26.77 -13.95 -10.28
N LEU A 24 26.28 -14.89 -11.08
CA LEU A 24 25.07 -15.73 -10.98
C LEU A 24 24.99 -16.49 -9.64
N ASN A 25 23.78 -16.64 -9.11
CA ASN A 25 23.33 -17.83 -8.35
C ASN A 25 21.82 -17.71 -7.99
N SER A 26 21.02 -18.50 -8.73
CA SER A 26 19.76 -19.19 -8.37
C SER A 26 18.65 -18.50 -7.55
N CYS A 27 18.30 -17.25 -7.85
CA CYS A 27 16.95 -16.71 -7.61
C CYS A 27 16.53 -15.82 -8.80
N CYS A 28 16.75 -16.31 -10.01
CA CYS A 28 16.39 -15.62 -11.25
C CYS A 28 15.47 -16.54 -12.04
N CYS A 29 14.38 -15.98 -12.55
CA CYS A 29 13.36 -16.67 -13.33
C CYS A 29 13.98 -17.66 -14.34
N PRO A 30 13.42 -18.88 -14.48
CA PRO A 30 13.71 -19.74 -15.62
C PRO A 30 13.42 -19.00 -16.94
N PRO A 31 14.15 -19.29 -18.03
CA PRO A 31 14.03 -18.56 -19.28
C PRO A 31 12.69 -18.71 -20.04
N ASP A 32 11.75 -19.55 -19.56
CA ASP A 32 10.62 -20.02 -20.37
C ASP A 32 9.20 -19.75 -19.79
N ASP A 33 8.96 -18.80 -18.86
CA ASP A 33 7.60 -18.37 -18.45
C ASP A 33 7.60 -17.09 -17.54
N PRO A 34 6.45 -16.41 -17.35
CA PRO A 34 5.94 -15.19 -18.03
C PRO A 34 6.73 -13.90 -17.71
N PRO A 35 6.49 -12.76 -18.40
CA PRO A 35 7.30 -11.55 -18.22
C PRO A 35 7.23 -11.01 -16.79
N CYS A 36 8.38 -10.56 -16.28
CA CYS A 36 8.45 -9.75 -15.07
C CYS A 36 7.42 -8.62 -15.19
N LEU A 37 6.45 -8.60 -14.27
CA LEU A 37 5.44 -7.53 -14.17
C LEU A 37 6.13 -6.17 -14.24
N SER A 38 5.57 -5.23 -14.99
CA SER A 38 6.13 -3.89 -15.07
C SER A 38 6.07 -3.24 -13.69
N LEU A 39 6.94 -2.26 -13.41
CA LEU A 39 6.92 -1.50 -12.14
C LEU A 39 5.52 -0.93 -11.82
N CYS A 40 4.73 -0.66 -12.86
CA CYS A 40 3.36 -0.19 -12.76
C CYS A 40 2.41 -1.28 -12.24
N ASP A 41 2.54 -2.52 -12.70
CA ASP A 41 1.61 -3.59 -12.35
C ASP A 41 1.74 -3.99 -10.87
N CYS A 42 2.94 -3.93 -10.30
CA CYS A 42 3.18 -4.19 -8.88
C CYS A 42 2.42 -3.23 -7.96
N CYS A 43 2.43 -1.94 -8.30
CA CYS A 43 1.89 -0.89 -7.43
C CYS A 43 0.37 -0.75 -7.53
N VAL A 44 -0.22 -1.27 -8.61
CA VAL A 44 -1.65 -1.17 -8.90
C VAL A 44 -2.41 -2.44 -8.52
N SER A 45 -1.92 -3.61 -8.96
CA SER A 45 -2.68 -4.87 -8.85
C SER A 45 -3.10 -5.22 -7.42
N PRO A 46 -2.23 -5.09 -6.41
CA PRO A 46 -2.62 -5.40 -5.03
C PRO A 46 -3.66 -4.43 -4.47
N LEU A 47 -3.58 -3.15 -4.83
CA LEU A 47 -4.56 -2.15 -4.40
C LEU A 47 -5.90 -2.34 -5.12
N GLN A 48 -5.88 -2.69 -6.41
CA GLN A 48 -7.08 -3.05 -7.15
C GLN A 48 -7.80 -4.23 -6.51
N SER A 49 -7.07 -5.27 -6.08
CA SER A 49 -7.66 -6.42 -5.38
C SER A 49 -8.35 -6.03 -4.06
N VAL A 50 -7.83 -5.02 -3.35
CA VAL A 50 -8.49 -4.48 -2.15
C VAL A 50 -9.73 -3.67 -2.53
N LEU A 51 -9.64 -2.79 -3.52
CA LEU A 51 -10.77 -1.96 -3.97
C LEU A 51 -11.94 -2.81 -4.48
N GLN A 52 -11.66 -3.92 -5.18
CA GLN A 52 -12.69 -4.87 -5.63
C GLN A 52 -13.48 -5.49 -4.47
N GLN A 53 -12.84 -5.69 -3.31
CA GLN A 53 -13.52 -6.19 -2.10
C GLN A 53 -14.37 -5.11 -1.41
N LEU A 54 -14.23 -3.84 -1.82
CA LEU A 54 -14.92 -2.68 -1.26
C LEU A 54 -16.00 -2.13 -2.21
N VAL A 55 -16.33 -2.81 -3.29
CA VAL A 55 -17.43 -2.41 -4.18
C VAL A 55 -18.75 -2.43 -3.40
N GLY A 56 -19.50 -1.33 -3.47
CA GLY A 56 -20.72 -1.07 -2.71
C GLY A 56 -20.50 -0.42 -1.34
N GLU A 57 -19.25 -0.30 -0.88
CA GLU A 57 -18.92 0.28 0.42
C GLU A 57 -18.63 1.78 0.35
N THR A 58 -18.94 2.49 1.44
CA THR A 58 -18.54 3.89 1.62
C THR A 58 -17.11 3.98 2.14
N VAL A 59 -16.26 4.67 1.41
CA VAL A 59 -14.82 4.75 1.63
C VAL A 59 -14.30 6.19 1.66
N ILE A 60 -13.08 6.33 2.16
CA ILE A 60 -12.25 7.53 2.03
C ILE A 60 -11.11 7.16 1.09
N LEU A 61 -11.09 7.70 -0.12
CA LEU A 61 -10.08 7.39 -1.12
C LEU A 61 -9.02 8.51 -1.14
N ALA A 62 -7.80 8.19 -0.72
CA ALA A 62 -6.69 9.13 -0.74
C ALA A 62 -5.87 8.96 -2.01
N THR A 63 -5.51 10.06 -2.67
CA THR A 63 -4.80 10.09 -3.96
C THR A 63 -3.58 11.01 -3.92
N ILE A 64 -2.72 10.92 -4.94
CA ILE A 64 -1.56 11.80 -5.07
C ILE A 64 -1.93 13.28 -5.27
N ALA A 65 -3.17 13.58 -5.69
CA ALA A 65 -3.66 14.93 -5.90
C ALA A 65 -4.11 15.62 -4.60
N ASP A 66 -4.31 14.86 -3.52
CA ASP A 66 -4.70 15.42 -2.23
C ASP A 66 -3.58 16.27 -1.63
N ALA A 67 -3.96 17.42 -1.08
CA ALA A 67 -3.04 18.29 -0.35
C ALA A 67 -2.61 17.64 0.98
N PRO A 68 -1.33 17.74 1.37
CA PRO A 68 -0.85 17.21 2.64
C PRO A 68 -1.64 17.72 3.85
N ASN A 69 -2.00 16.81 4.75
CA ASN A 69 -2.69 17.11 6.01
C ASN A 69 -4.03 17.84 5.82
N GLN A 70 -4.65 17.71 4.65
CA GLN A 70 -6.03 18.09 4.40
C GLN A 70 -6.90 16.84 4.29
N GLN A 71 -8.21 17.03 4.44
CA GLN A 71 -9.16 15.95 4.17
C GLN A 71 -9.05 15.53 2.68
N PRO A 72 -9.03 14.22 2.37
CA PRO A 72 -9.02 13.75 0.98
C PRO A 72 -10.23 14.27 0.20
N LEU A 73 -10.04 14.52 -1.09
CA LEU A 73 -11.10 14.98 -1.99
C LEU A 73 -12.29 13.99 -2.03
N PHE A 74 -11.97 12.70 -2.01
CA PHE A 74 -12.96 11.63 -2.03
C PHE A 74 -13.23 11.13 -0.60
N PHE A 75 -13.82 11.98 0.23
CA PHE A 75 -14.20 11.64 1.60
C PHE A 75 -15.65 11.15 1.67
N LEU A 76 -15.86 9.89 2.08
CA LEU A 76 -17.17 9.23 2.16
C LEU A 76 -17.87 9.08 0.80
N TYR A 77 -17.14 8.53 -0.16
CA TYR A 77 -17.66 8.15 -1.47
C TYR A 77 -17.98 6.66 -1.52
N THR A 78 -18.96 6.26 -2.34
CA THR A 78 -19.26 4.83 -2.58
C THR A 78 -18.47 4.32 -3.77
N ILE A 79 -17.87 3.13 -3.66
CA ILE A 79 -17.23 2.47 -4.81
C ILE A 79 -18.30 1.77 -5.65
N ASP A 80 -18.48 2.18 -6.90
CA ASP A 80 -19.46 1.57 -7.79
C ASP A 80 -18.87 0.39 -8.58
N GLU A 81 -17.63 0.55 -9.06
CA GLU A 81 -16.98 -0.42 -9.94
C GLU A 81 -15.45 -0.32 -9.85
N VAL A 82 -14.78 -1.47 -10.02
CA VAL A 82 -13.31 -1.57 -10.07
C VAL A 82 -12.90 -2.55 -11.17
N ASN A 83 -12.43 -2.02 -12.29
CA ASN A 83 -11.98 -2.78 -13.45
C ASN A 83 -10.86 -2.01 -14.19
N ASP A 84 -10.11 -2.67 -15.06
CA ASP A 84 -9.15 -2.03 -15.98
C ASP A 84 -8.20 -0.98 -15.34
N PHE A 85 -7.74 -1.23 -14.11
CA PHE A 85 -6.88 -0.33 -13.34
C PHE A 85 -7.52 1.01 -12.94
N LEU A 86 -8.85 1.09 -13.00
CA LEU A 86 -9.68 2.23 -12.65
C LEU A 86 -10.62 1.86 -11.50
N VAL A 87 -10.97 2.87 -10.71
CA VAL A 87 -12.03 2.80 -9.72
C VAL A 87 -13.04 3.90 -9.96
N THR A 88 -14.31 3.53 -10.09
CA THR A 88 -15.43 4.45 -10.21
C THR A 88 -16.02 4.68 -8.82
N VAL A 89 -16.13 5.94 -8.42
CA VAL A 89 -16.70 6.33 -7.14
C VAL A 89 -17.78 7.38 -7.31
N THR A 90 -18.84 7.28 -6.52
CA THR A 90 -19.95 8.24 -6.51
C THR A 90 -20.13 8.84 -5.12
N GLY A 91 -20.25 10.16 -5.09
CA GLY A 91 -20.51 10.94 -3.87
C GLY A 91 -21.44 12.11 -4.17
N VAL A 92 -21.52 13.07 -3.25
CA VAL A 92 -22.45 14.20 -3.36
C VAL A 92 -22.12 15.15 -4.51
N GLU A 93 -20.86 15.24 -4.93
CA GLU A 93 -20.40 16.11 -6.02
C GLU A 93 -20.47 15.44 -7.40
N GLY A 94 -20.83 14.15 -7.44
CA GLY A 94 -20.98 13.37 -8.67
C GLY A 94 -20.15 12.10 -8.68
N THR A 95 -20.00 11.55 -9.89
CA THR A 95 -19.25 10.33 -10.16
C THR A 95 -17.88 10.68 -10.75
N PHE A 96 -16.83 10.05 -10.22
CA PHE A 96 -15.46 10.19 -10.68
C PHE A 96 -14.88 8.83 -11.04
N VAL A 97 -14.01 8.82 -12.05
CA VAL A 97 -13.23 7.64 -12.44
C VAL A 97 -11.77 7.96 -12.13
N VAL A 98 -11.18 7.20 -11.22
CA VAL A 98 -9.84 7.45 -10.68
C VAL A 98 -8.88 6.35 -11.11
N ASN A 99 -7.69 6.73 -11.56
CA ASN A 99 -6.64 5.76 -11.87
C ASN A 99 -6.08 5.17 -10.57
N ILE A 100 -6.11 3.85 -10.43
CA ILE A 100 -5.65 3.17 -9.20
C ILE A 100 -4.16 3.42 -8.95
N SER A 101 -3.37 3.66 -10.00
CA SER A 101 -1.96 4.04 -9.84
C SER A 101 -1.75 5.36 -9.11
N ASP A 102 -2.75 6.23 -9.05
CA ASP A 102 -2.72 7.51 -8.35
C ASP A 102 -3.31 7.44 -6.94
N VAL A 103 -3.89 6.31 -6.56
CA VAL A 103 -4.42 6.08 -5.21
C VAL A 103 -3.26 5.75 -4.26
N LEU A 104 -3.24 6.44 -3.12
CA LEU A 104 -2.31 6.21 -2.01
C LEU A 104 -2.80 5.08 -1.11
N GLY A 105 -4.10 5.09 -0.83
CA GLY A 105 -4.77 4.10 0.00
C GLY A 105 -6.27 4.37 0.07
N VAL A 106 -6.98 3.40 0.65
CA VAL A 106 -8.41 3.45 0.86
C VAL A 106 -8.72 3.22 2.34
N GLY A 107 -9.49 4.13 2.92
CA GLY A 107 -10.01 4.06 4.27
C GLY A 107 -11.47 3.62 4.28
N PHE A 108 -11.88 2.86 5.27
CA PHE A 108 -13.26 2.43 5.46
C PHE A 108 -13.59 2.36 6.95
N LEU A 109 -14.83 2.68 7.29
CA LEU A 109 -15.27 2.82 8.68
C LEU A 109 -15.41 1.44 9.35
N PRO A 110 -14.91 1.25 10.60
CA PRO A 110 -15.15 0.03 11.35
C PRO A 110 -16.65 -0.20 11.64
N PRO A 111 -17.11 -1.47 11.73
CA PRO A 111 -16.32 -2.70 11.67
C PRO A 111 -15.77 -3.01 10.27
N GLY A 112 -16.36 -2.44 9.21
CA GLY A 112 -15.95 -2.60 7.82
C GLY A 112 -15.98 -4.04 7.32
N PRO A 113 -15.78 -4.28 6.01
CA PRO A 113 -15.59 -5.63 5.51
C PRO A 113 -14.24 -6.21 5.93
N LEU A 114 -14.15 -7.53 5.98
CA LEU A 114 -12.89 -8.22 6.12
C LEU A 114 -12.12 -8.15 4.79
N ILE A 115 -10.91 -7.59 4.83
CA ILE A 115 -10.03 -7.49 3.66
C ILE A 115 -9.06 -8.66 3.63
N ASN A 116 -9.13 -9.46 2.58
CA ASN A 116 -8.17 -10.52 2.29
C ASN A 116 -7.05 -9.96 1.41
N LEU A 117 -5.87 -9.76 2.01
CA LEU A 117 -4.69 -9.30 1.27
C LEU A 117 -4.07 -10.44 0.47
N LEU A 118 -3.63 -10.13 -0.75
CA LEU A 118 -2.84 -11.07 -1.54
C LEU A 118 -1.56 -11.46 -0.76
N PRO A 119 -1.17 -12.75 -0.75
CA PRO A 119 0.00 -13.20 -0.03
C PRO A 119 1.27 -12.61 -0.66
N PRO A 120 2.34 -12.35 0.13
CA PRO A 120 3.63 -11.95 -0.42
C PRO A 120 4.13 -12.95 -1.47
N ALA A 121 4.51 -12.47 -2.65
CA ALA A 121 5.00 -13.32 -3.73
C ALA A 121 6.51 -13.54 -3.61
N CYS A 122 6.95 -14.80 -3.59
CA CYS A 122 8.37 -15.17 -3.69
C CYS A 122 8.90 -15.11 -5.14
N SER A 123 8.00 -15.05 -6.14
CA SER A 123 8.31 -15.15 -7.56
C SER A 123 7.85 -13.89 -8.30
N GLY A 124 8.76 -12.95 -8.57
CA GLY A 124 8.67 -11.94 -9.64
C GLY A 124 7.52 -10.90 -9.62
N CYS A 125 6.49 -11.07 -8.78
CA CYS A 125 5.30 -10.21 -8.80
C CYS A 125 5.36 -9.05 -7.79
N GLU A 126 6.20 -9.19 -6.76
CA GLU A 126 6.47 -8.09 -5.84
C GLU A 126 7.59 -7.22 -6.39
N CYS A 127 7.41 -5.91 -6.34
CA CYS A 127 8.47 -4.99 -6.71
C CYS A 127 9.55 -4.91 -5.61
N ASP A 128 10.64 -5.64 -5.82
CA ASP A 128 11.72 -5.89 -4.87
C ASP A 128 12.42 -4.62 -4.33
N CYS A 129 12.48 -3.52 -5.09
CA CYS A 129 13.14 -2.28 -4.65
C CYS A 129 12.20 -1.36 -3.89
N ARG A 130 10.90 -1.45 -4.15
CA ARG A 130 9.95 -0.41 -3.76
C ARG A 130 8.98 -0.90 -2.71
N GLU A 131 8.39 -2.07 -2.93
CA GLU A 131 7.35 -2.60 -2.04
C GLU A 131 7.95 -3.53 -0.99
N ARG A 132 8.81 -4.48 -1.41
CA ARG A 132 9.36 -5.50 -0.50
C ARG A 132 10.05 -4.93 0.73
N PRO A 133 10.94 -3.92 0.62
CA PRO A 133 11.67 -3.44 1.79
C PRO A 133 10.75 -2.78 2.82
N ILE A 134 9.79 -1.96 2.36
CA ILE A 134 8.81 -1.30 3.22
C ILE A 134 7.83 -2.31 3.81
N ARG A 135 7.33 -3.25 3.01
CA ARG A 135 6.44 -4.31 3.49
C ARG A 135 7.13 -5.17 4.55
N GLN A 136 8.36 -5.62 4.33
CA GLN A 136 9.09 -6.43 5.33
C GLN A 136 9.37 -5.65 6.61
N LEU A 137 9.67 -4.35 6.51
CA LEU A 137 9.79 -3.47 7.67
C LEU A 137 8.47 -3.40 8.45
N LEU A 138 7.35 -3.13 7.77
CA LEU A 138 6.03 -3.04 8.39
C LEU A 138 5.57 -4.39 8.96
N ASN A 139 5.92 -5.50 8.32
CA ASN A 139 5.64 -6.83 8.84
C ASN A 139 6.33 -7.09 10.19
N ALA A 140 7.54 -6.54 10.41
CA ALA A 140 8.23 -6.60 11.70
C ALA A 140 7.67 -5.63 12.77
N LEU A 141 6.76 -4.75 12.35
CA LEU A 141 6.10 -3.71 13.15
C LEU A 141 4.60 -3.97 13.33
N ILE A 142 4.10 -5.15 12.93
CA ILE A 142 2.72 -5.57 13.24
C ILE A 142 2.47 -5.49 14.75
N GLY A 143 1.33 -4.93 15.12
CA GLY A 143 0.93 -4.62 16.51
C GLY A 143 1.59 -3.38 17.10
N SER A 144 2.39 -2.64 16.32
CA SER A 144 3.02 -1.39 16.73
C SER A 144 2.41 -0.18 16.01
N THR A 145 2.52 0.98 16.64
CA THR A 145 2.12 2.27 16.06
C THR A 145 3.30 3.00 15.42
N VAL A 146 3.12 3.47 14.20
CA VAL A 146 4.12 4.22 13.41
C VAL A 146 3.51 5.46 12.75
N ASN A 147 4.35 6.36 12.23
CA ASN A 147 3.89 7.37 11.28
C ASN A 147 4.33 6.98 9.86
N LEU A 148 3.42 7.03 8.90
CA LEU A 148 3.70 6.71 7.50
C LEU A 148 3.69 7.99 6.67
N LEU A 149 4.82 8.30 6.03
CA LEU A 149 4.92 9.41 5.08
C LEU A 149 4.58 8.91 3.68
N ALA A 150 3.53 9.45 3.07
CA ALA A 150 3.11 9.13 1.72
C ALA A 150 3.83 10.00 0.66
N SER A 151 3.77 9.58 -0.61
CA SER A 151 4.46 10.24 -1.72
C SER A 151 3.94 11.65 -2.06
N ASN A 152 2.70 11.99 -1.70
CA ASN A 152 2.19 13.35 -1.83
C ASN A 152 2.63 14.28 -0.68
N GLY A 153 3.34 13.77 0.33
CA GLY A 153 3.76 14.51 1.52
C GLY A 153 2.82 14.41 2.71
N SER A 154 1.69 13.70 2.58
CA SER A 154 0.77 13.43 3.70
C SER A 154 1.38 12.48 4.72
N ILE A 155 0.99 12.61 5.99
CA ILE A 155 1.44 11.74 7.08
C ILE A 155 0.26 11.06 7.74
N ALA A 156 0.21 9.73 7.70
CA ALA A 156 -0.69 8.95 8.54
C ALA A 156 -0.07 8.85 9.94
N VAL A 157 -0.45 9.77 10.83
CA VAL A 157 0.07 9.86 12.20
C VAL A 157 -0.60 8.81 13.07
N GLY A 158 0.20 8.06 13.84
CA GLY A 158 -0.35 7.08 14.78
C GLY A 158 -0.99 5.86 14.10
N PHE A 159 -0.51 5.47 12.93
CA PHE A 159 -0.98 4.30 12.20
C PHE A 159 -0.60 3.02 12.95
N ASN A 160 -1.59 2.25 13.38
CA ASN A 160 -1.41 0.92 13.97
C ASN A 160 -1.34 -0.14 12.88
N VAL A 161 -0.23 -0.86 12.78
CA VAL A 161 -0.02 -1.88 11.75
C VAL A 161 -0.71 -3.18 12.16
N GLU A 162 -1.72 -3.61 11.41
CA GLU A 162 -2.45 -4.86 11.67
C GLU A 162 -1.92 -6.04 10.85
N GLN A 163 -1.70 -5.81 9.56
CA GLN A 163 -1.32 -6.86 8.63
C GLN A 163 -0.55 -6.26 7.45
N THR A 164 0.29 -7.07 6.82
CA THR A 164 0.86 -6.74 5.51
C THR A 164 0.57 -7.86 4.51
N GLY A 165 0.45 -7.51 3.23
CA GLY A 165 0.33 -8.42 2.11
C GLY A 165 1.12 -7.89 0.93
N LEU A 166 1.05 -8.53 -0.23
CA LEU A 166 1.68 -8.04 -1.46
C LEU A 166 1.29 -6.57 -1.68
N GLY A 167 2.27 -5.67 -1.80
CA GLY A 167 2.04 -4.24 -2.09
C GLY A 167 1.23 -3.43 -1.06
N ILE A 168 0.64 -4.02 -0.02
CA ILE A 168 -0.34 -3.36 0.87
C ILE A 168 0.02 -3.52 2.35
N VAL A 169 -0.15 -2.45 3.11
CA VAL A 169 -0.27 -2.50 4.57
C VAL A 169 -1.69 -2.17 4.99
N LEU A 170 -2.25 -2.98 5.88
CA LEU A 170 -3.56 -2.79 6.48
C LEU A 170 -3.39 -2.41 7.94
N GLY A 171 -4.17 -1.45 8.41
CA GLY A 171 -4.08 -0.97 9.77
C GLY A 171 -5.14 0.07 10.10
N THR A 172 -5.03 0.70 11.27
CA THR A 172 -5.97 1.75 11.69
C THR A 172 -5.25 3.06 11.93
N SER A 173 -5.87 4.16 11.54
CA SER A 173 -5.38 5.52 11.79
C SER A 173 -6.49 6.38 12.37
N PRO A 174 -6.20 7.22 13.38
CA PRO A 174 -7.16 8.19 13.87
C PRO A 174 -7.40 9.30 12.83
N ILE A 175 -8.66 9.60 12.54
CA ILE A 175 -9.11 10.73 11.73
C ILE A 175 -10.23 11.44 12.48
N ASN A 176 -10.04 12.72 12.82
CA ASN A 176 -11.07 13.56 13.45
C ASN A 176 -11.76 12.90 14.67
N SER A 177 -11.00 12.14 15.47
CA SER A 177 -11.44 11.37 16.66
C SER A 177 -12.04 9.99 16.38
N ASP A 178 -12.31 9.64 15.12
CA ASP A 178 -12.73 8.30 14.72
C ASP A 178 -11.51 7.44 14.36
N LEU A 179 -11.58 6.15 14.69
CA LEU A 179 -10.58 5.18 14.24
C LEU A 179 -11.02 4.64 12.88
N VAL A 180 -10.27 4.94 11.83
CA VAL A 180 -10.58 4.47 10.46
C VAL A 180 -9.60 3.38 10.08
N ARG A 181 -10.10 2.32 9.44
CA ARG A 181 -9.25 1.24 8.94
C ARG A 181 -8.80 1.57 7.52
N PHE A 182 -7.51 1.41 7.25
CA PHE A 182 -6.85 1.83 6.02
C PHE A 182 -6.05 0.70 5.40
N ALA A 183 -6.24 0.51 4.10
CA ALA A 183 -5.33 -0.24 3.24
C ALA A 183 -4.49 0.76 2.42
N ILE A 184 -3.18 0.81 2.67
CA ILE A 184 -2.26 1.76 2.06
C ILE A 184 -1.30 1.02 1.14
N SER A 185 -1.10 1.55 -0.06
CA SER A 185 -0.10 1.04 -1.01
C SER A 185 1.30 1.31 -0.47
N THR A 186 2.06 0.24 -0.22
CA THR A 186 3.47 0.31 0.19
C THR A 186 4.35 0.97 -0.87
N CYS A 187 3.96 0.92 -2.15
CA CYS A 187 4.63 1.62 -3.24
C CYS A 187 4.53 3.16 -3.12
N LYS A 188 3.55 3.65 -2.37
CA LYS A 188 3.28 5.07 -2.13
C LYS A 188 3.80 5.57 -0.78
N ILE A 189 4.38 4.69 0.04
CA ILE A 189 5.03 5.05 1.30
C ILE A 189 6.49 5.43 1.01
N THR A 190 6.85 6.66 1.33
CA THR A 190 8.21 7.19 1.17
C THR A 190 9.07 6.89 2.40
N ALA A 191 8.49 6.95 3.60
CA ALA A 191 9.21 6.70 4.84
C ALA A 191 8.30 6.18 5.95
N VAL A 192 8.89 5.41 6.86
CA VAL A 192 8.26 4.94 8.10
C VAL A 192 9.02 5.54 9.27
N GLN A 193 8.34 6.34 10.08
CA GLN A 193 8.88 6.85 11.35
C GLN A 193 8.41 5.93 12.47
N THR A 194 9.36 5.26 13.11
CA THR A 194 9.13 4.47 14.32
C THR A 194 9.35 5.33 15.56
N ASN A 195 8.52 5.17 16.57
CA ASN A 195 8.70 5.80 17.90
C ASN A 195 9.85 5.16 18.68
#